data_AF-A0A3P9AD66-F1
#
_entry.id   AF-A0A3P9AD66-F1
#
_cell.length_a   1.000
_cell.length_b   1.000
_cell.length_c   1.000
_cell.angle_alpha   90.00
_cell.angle_beta   90.00
_cell.angle_gamma   90.00
#
_symmetry.space_group_name_H-M   'P 1'
#
loop_
_entity.id
_entity.type
_entity.pdbx_description
1 polymer ?
#
loop_
_entity_poly.entity_id
_entity_poly.type
_entity_poly.pdbx_seq_one_letter_code
_entity_poly.pdbx_strand_id
1 'polypeptide(L)'
;YRRIGTLLLLHSAILLGLFHVGALEARKLRGGRVQPRRAMQSPPLPYRDRVVEGTGAGVSESFPLDFTAVEDNMENFISQIKNLSKSLYPCSAQKLDHDMRLHFLKNSSVTCNDGSPAGYYLKESRGSRRWLIFLEGGWYCFNKQTCGARYQTMTKLMSSTKWPLTRTGTGILSPQPEENPYWWNANMVFLPYCSSDVWSGATAKTDQRDYAFMGSVIIEEVVNELLTKGMDNAKILLLAGSSAGGTGVLLNVDRVAEQLESRGHREIQVRGLADSGWFLDNKQYRTSDCHDTASCAPTEAIRRGMRYWGCVLPEHCSQTHVGEEWNCFFGYKIYPTLKSPVFVVQWLFDEAQLTADNVHLTGQPVQEGQLRYIQDLGHQLRNTLKDVPALFAPACLSHEVITRNYWTDIQVKGTSLPRALHCWHRGLRDDKLHPLSSDSSHGNNPGQSNKTQPLAPPQRGCPLHLIDSCPWPHCNPTCPTIRDKISGQEMSVIQFLKHMGFDVAKMAQKQGMDPTKLLGMLNNGN
;
A
#
# COMPACT_ATOMS: atom_id res chain seq x y z
N TYR A 1 23.51 7.86 -56.96
CA TYR A 1 23.75 8.67 -55.75
C TYR A 1 24.09 7.74 -54.58
N ARG A 2 25.34 7.29 -54.56
CA ARG A 2 26.03 6.61 -53.46
C ARG A 2 26.84 7.69 -52.72
N ARG A 3 27.05 7.51 -51.41
CA ARG A 3 27.71 8.41 -50.42
C ARG A 3 26.73 9.32 -49.66
N ILE A 4 26.15 8.77 -48.59
CA ILE A 4 25.91 9.38 -47.25
C ILE A 4 25.73 8.24 -46.19
N GLY A 5 26.17 7.00 -46.49
CA GLY A 5 25.96 5.82 -45.64
C GLY A 5 27.20 5.33 -44.88
N THR A 6 28.25 6.14 -44.74
CA THR A 6 29.56 5.69 -44.20
C THR A 6 30.19 6.62 -43.18
N LEU A 7 29.44 7.55 -42.56
CA LEU A 7 29.94 8.40 -41.47
C LEU A 7 29.28 8.18 -40.10
N LEU A 8 28.23 7.37 -40.00
CA LEU A 8 27.57 7.04 -38.71
C LEU A 8 28.02 5.70 -38.10
N LEU A 9 28.84 4.91 -38.78
CA LEU A 9 29.36 3.63 -38.29
C LEU A 9 30.75 3.71 -37.63
N LEU A 10 31.37 4.89 -37.59
CA LEU A 10 32.69 5.11 -36.99
C LEU A 10 32.66 5.80 -35.62
N HIS A 11 31.49 6.26 -35.16
CA HIS A 11 31.33 6.81 -33.79
C HIS A 11 30.77 5.81 -32.76
N SER A 12 30.23 4.66 -33.19
CA SER A 12 29.76 3.59 -32.30
C SER A 12 30.81 2.51 -31.96
N ALA A 13 32.02 2.60 -32.49
CA ALA A 13 33.10 1.64 -32.22
C ALA A 13 34.14 2.10 -31.19
N ILE A 14 34.05 3.33 -30.67
CA ILE A 14 35.04 3.91 -29.72
C ILE A 14 34.49 4.02 -28.29
N LEU A 15 33.18 3.81 -28.06
CA LEU A 15 32.58 3.82 -26.71
C LEU A 15 32.32 2.42 -26.11
N LEU A 16 32.67 1.36 -26.83
CA LEU A 16 32.64 -0.03 -26.34
C LEU A 16 34.03 -0.57 -25.93
N GLY A 17 35.05 0.30 -25.88
CA GLY A 17 36.44 -0.04 -25.58
C GLY A 17 36.98 0.39 -24.21
N LEU A 18 36.13 0.74 -23.24
CA LEU A 18 36.57 1.23 -21.92
C LEU A 18 35.82 0.61 -20.71
N PHE A 19 35.36 -0.64 -20.82
CA PHE A 19 34.83 -1.41 -19.66
C PHE A 19 35.36 -2.86 -19.56
N HIS A 20 36.51 -3.15 -20.14
CA HIS A 20 37.18 -4.45 -19.98
C HIS A 20 38.68 -4.28 -19.65
N VAL A 21 38.99 -3.73 -18.48
CA VAL A 21 40.25 -4.00 -17.76
C VAL A 21 39.97 -3.88 -16.26
N GLY A 22 40.11 -4.98 -15.51
CA GLY A 22 40.02 -4.93 -14.04
C GLY A 22 39.61 -6.20 -13.31
N ALA A 23 40.01 -7.39 -13.77
CA ALA A 23 39.96 -8.59 -12.93
C ALA A 23 40.94 -9.66 -13.45
N LEU A 24 42.14 -9.74 -12.86
CA LEU A 24 42.92 -10.96 -12.60
C LEU A 24 44.37 -10.57 -12.27
N GLU A 25 44.75 -10.70 -11.00
CA GLU A 25 45.97 -11.42 -10.56
C GLU A 25 46.17 -11.31 -9.05
N ALA A 26 46.03 -12.43 -8.34
CA ALA A 26 46.89 -12.83 -7.22
C ALA A 26 46.44 -14.19 -6.67
N ARG A 27 47.11 -15.26 -7.08
CA ARG A 27 47.05 -16.57 -6.41
C ARG A 27 48.47 -17.09 -6.20
N LYS A 28 48.83 -17.26 -4.92
CA LYS A 28 49.57 -18.36 -4.27
C LYS A 28 50.65 -17.85 -3.33
N LEU A 29 50.60 -18.34 -2.09
CA LEU A 29 51.64 -19.23 -1.56
C LEU A 29 51.10 -20.04 -0.37
N ARG A 30 51.44 -21.32 -0.37
CA ARG A 30 51.17 -22.36 0.64
C ARG A 30 52.28 -22.35 1.70
N GLY A 31 51.91 -22.64 2.94
CA GLY A 31 52.76 -23.11 4.03
C GLY A 31 51.97 -22.97 5.34
N GLY A 32 51.93 -23.87 6.31
CA GLY A 32 52.51 -25.19 6.57
C GLY A 32 51.88 -25.63 7.91
N ARG A 33 51.68 -26.94 8.11
CA ARG A 33 51.07 -27.54 9.32
C ARG A 33 51.90 -27.26 10.57
N VAL A 34 51.24 -26.99 11.70
CA VAL A 34 51.65 -27.46 13.05
C VAL A 34 50.39 -27.72 13.91
N GLN A 35 50.27 -28.94 14.44
CA GLN A 35 49.29 -29.35 15.47
C GLN A 35 49.76 -28.92 16.87
N PRO A 36 48.84 -28.86 17.85
CA PRO A 36 49.10 -29.61 19.07
C PRO A 36 47.98 -30.58 19.47
N ARG A 37 48.38 -31.50 20.33
CA ARG A 37 47.76 -32.78 20.70
C ARG A 37 46.53 -32.64 21.62
N ARG A 38 45.69 -33.67 21.49
CA ARG A 38 44.67 -34.24 22.39
C ARG A 38 44.72 -33.85 23.88
N ALA A 39 43.54 -33.60 24.43
CA ALA A 39 43.09 -34.17 25.70
C ALA A 39 41.68 -34.76 25.51
N MET A 40 41.42 -35.90 26.15
CA MET A 40 40.30 -36.81 25.98
C MET A 40 39.60 -36.97 27.34
N GLN A 41 38.26 -36.89 27.37
CA GLN A 41 37.31 -37.34 28.43
C GLN A 41 35.91 -36.79 28.02
N SER A 42 34.74 -37.42 28.07
CA SER A 42 34.19 -38.78 28.30
C SER A 42 32.66 -38.68 27.97
N PRO A 43 31.89 -39.78 27.76
CA PRO A 43 30.54 -39.76 27.15
C PRO A 43 29.38 -39.35 28.10
N PRO A 44 28.16 -39.10 27.58
CA PRO A 44 27.05 -38.49 28.32
C PRO A 44 26.28 -39.49 29.19
N LEU A 45 25.75 -39.03 30.32
CA LEU A 45 24.78 -39.77 31.16
C LEU A 45 23.33 -39.32 30.84
N PRO A 46 22.36 -40.26 30.82
CA PRO A 46 20.97 -39.99 30.45
C PRO A 46 20.13 -39.68 31.71
N TYR A 47 19.23 -38.69 31.64
CA TYR A 47 18.16 -38.62 32.64
C TYR A 47 16.86 -37.93 32.16
N ARG A 48 15.88 -38.81 31.95
CA ARG A 48 14.43 -38.77 32.22
C ARG A 48 13.58 -37.55 31.87
N ASP A 49 12.63 -37.84 30.98
CA ASP A 49 11.30 -37.25 30.88
C ASP A 49 10.59 -37.14 32.25
N ARG A 50 10.03 -35.96 32.51
CA ARG A 50 8.84 -35.82 33.35
C ARG A 50 7.76 -35.16 32.51
N VAL A 51 6.83 -35.99 32.06
CA VAL A 51 5.49 -35.59 31.64
C VAL A 51 4.82 -34.91 32.83
N VAL A 52 4.38 -33.67 32.64
CA VAL A 52 3.37 -33.04 33.49
C VAL A 52 2.15 -32.84 32.60
N GLU A 53 1.13 -33.66 32.82
CA GLU A 53 -0.22 -33.42 32.33
C GLU A 53 -0.74 -32.12 32.95
N GLY A 54 -1.05 -31.16 32.10
CA GLY A 54 -1.75 -29.93 32.46
C GLY A 54 -2.90 -29.72 31.49
N THR A 55 -4.08 -30.19 31.87
CA THR A 55 -5.37 -29.81 31.28
C THR A 55 -5.56 -28.30 31.44
N GLY A 56 -5.80 -27.57 30.34
CA GLY A 56 -6.16 -26.16 30.43
C GLY A 56 -6.40 -25.52 29.07
N ALA A 57 -7.66 -25.18 28.79
CA ALA A 57 -8.06 -24.38 27.65
C ALA A 57 -7.29 -23.04 27.63
N GLY A 58 -6.51 -22.81 26.57
CA GLY A 58 -5.73 -21.59 26.39
C GLY A 58 -6.60 -20.42 25.93
N VAL A 59 -7.18 -19.70 26.88
CA VAL A 59 -7.65 -18.33 26.68
C VAL A 59 -6.40 -17.45 26.59
N SER A 60 -6.17 -16.78 25.45
CA SER A 60 -5.09 -15.81 25.32
C SER A 60 -5.49 -14.51 26.01
N GLU A 61 -5.33 -14.45 27.33
CA GLU A 61 -5.41 -13.20 28.08
C GLU A 61 -4.14 -12.38 27.83
N SER A 62 -4.31 -11.17 27.31
CA SER A 62 -3.25 -10.16 27.32
C SER A 62 -3.09 -9.66 28.74
N PHE A 63 -1.96 -9.94 29.38
CA PHE A 63 -1.62 -9.35 30.68
C PHE A 63 -1.19 -7.89 30.49
N PRO A 64 -1.92 -6.90 31.01
CA PRO A 64 -1.36 -5.56 31.16
C PRO A 64 -0.26 -5.62 32.24
N LEU A 65 0.95 -5.20 31.90
CA LEU A 65 1.99 -5.00 32.90
C LEU A 65 1.67 -3.71 33.65
N ASP A 66 1.20 -3.86 34.89
CA ASP A 66 1.02 -2.78 35.83
C ASP A 66 2.39 -2.41 36.44
N PHE A 67 2.87 -1.20 36.15
CA PHE A 67 4.14 -0.68 36.64
C PHE A 67 4.01 0.18 37.90
N THR A 68 2.81 0.23 38.51
CA THR A 68 2.56 1.07 39.70
C THR A 68 3.26 0.59 40.97
N ALA A 69 3.86 -0.62 40.97
CA ALA A 69 4.55 -1.19 42.12
C ALA A 69 6.10 -1.20 42.01
N VAL A 70 6.71 -0.31 41.21
CA VAL A 70 8.18 -0.32 40.96
C VAL A 70 8.88 0.96 41.44
N GLU A 71 8.49 1.51 42.59
CA GLU A 71 9.29 2.59 43.21
C GLU A 71 10.37 2.07 44.17
N ASP A 72 10.25 0.85 44.70
CA ASP A 72 11.18 0.36 45.74
C ASP A 72 12.16 -0.74 45.30
N ASN A 73 12.10 -1.26 44.07
CA ASN A 73 12.95 -2.41 43.68
C ASN A 73 13.37 -2.49 42.20
N MET A 74 13.80 -1.36 41.66
CA MET A 74 14.18 -1.18 40.26
C MET A 74 15.29 -2.16 39.79
N GLU A 75 16.26 -2.49 40.65
CA GLU A 75 17.34 -3.43 40.30
C GLU A 75 16.84 -4.86 40.08
N ASN A 76 15.90 -5.31 40.92
CA ASN A 76 15.33 -6.65 40.84
C ASN A 76 14.42 -6.79 39.61
N PHE A 77 13.69 -5.73 39.28
CA PHE A 77 12.89 -5.63 38.04
C PHE A 77 13.76 -5.64 36.77
N ILE A 78 14.84 -4.85 36.74
CA ILE A 78 15.81 -4.86 35.62
C ILE A 78 16.46 -6.25 35.49
N SER A 79 16.71 -6.94 36.61
CA SER A 79 17.21 -8.32 36.62
C SER A 79 16.20 -9.31 36.00
N GLN A 80 14.92 -9.18 36.33
CA GLN A 80 13.85 -9.98 35.74
C GLN A 80 13.69 -9.74 34.23
N ILE A 81 13.75 -8.48 33.79
CA ILE A 81 13.75 -8.15 32.35
C ILE A 81 14.96 -8.77 31.64
N LYS A 82 16.15 -8.69 32.25
CA LYS A 82 17.37 -9.29 31.69
C LYS A 82 17.29 -10.82 31.63
N ASN A 83 16.63 -11.45 32.60
CA ASN A 83 16.44 -12.90 32.62
C ASN A 83 15.38 -13.34 31.59
N LEU A 84 14.30 -12.57 31.44
CA LEU A 84 13.29 -12.80 30.40
C LEU A 84 13.90 -12.61 29.01
N SER A 85 14.65 -11.53 28.78
CA SER A 85 15.33 -11.28 27.50
C SER A 85 16.35 -12.37 27.18
N LYS A 86 17.14 -12.83 28.17
CA LYS A 86 18.04 -13.98 28.00
C LYS A 86 17.32 -15.30 27.73
N SER A 87 16.11 -15.49 28.27
CA SER A 87 15.31 -16.70 28.06
C SER A 87 14.59 -16.69 26.71
N LEU A 88 14.27 -15.50 26.19
CA LEU A 88 13.68 -15.28 24.86
C LEU A 88 14.75 -15.19 23.75
N TYR A 89 16.01 -14.90 24.10
CA TYR A 89 17.13 -14.81 23.16
C TYR A 89 17.28 -16.06 22.28
N PRO A 90 17.22 -17.31 22.80
CA PRO A 90 17.25 -18.52 21.99
C PRO A 90 16.05 -18.69 21.05
N CYS A 91 14.88 -18.15 21.41
CA CYS A 91 13.70 -18.13 20.54
C CYS A 91 13.85 -17.11 19.40
N SER A 92 14.57 -16.00 19.62
CA SER A 92 14.91 -15.02 18.58
C SER A 92 16.14 -15.39 17.74
N ALA A 93 17.00 -16.27 18.26
CA ALA A 93 18.25 -16.71 17.61
C ALA A 93 18.02 -17.75 16.50
N GLN A 94 16.83 -18.34 16.41
CA GLN A 94 16.40 -18.97 15.16
C GLN A 94 16.14 -17.84 14.16
N LYS A 95 16.90 -17.85 13.07
CA LYS A 95 16.72 -16.95 11.93
C LYS A 95 15.30 -17.15 11.37
N LEU A 96 14.33 -16.42 11.94
CA LEU A 96 12.94 -16.44 11.50
C LEU A 96 12.95 -15.94 10.05
N ASP A 97 12.47 -16.78 9.15
CA ASP A 97 12.27 -16.38 7.76
C ASP A 97 11.19 -15.30 7.74
N HIS A 98 11.62 -14.05 7.65
CA HIS A 98 10.74 -12.89 7.67
C HIS A 98 10.12 -12.60 6.31
N ASP A 99 10.62 -13.23 5.24
CA ASP A 99 10.17 -12.97 3.89
C ASP A 99 8.88 -13.74 3.56
N MET A 100 8.05 -13.14 2.72
CA MET A 100 6.95 -13.82 2.06
C MET A 100 7.50 -14.66 0.91
N ARG A 101 6.92 -15.85 0.68
CA ARG A 101 7.35 -16.78 -0.38
C ARG A 101 6.39 -16.76 -1.56
N LEU A 102 6.93 -16.82 -2.77
CA LEU A 102 6.14 -16.83 -4.01
C LEU A 102 5.39 -18.16 -4.18
N HIS A 103 4.11 -18.05 -4.52
CA HIS A 103 3.25 -19.13 -4.95
C HIS A 103 2.60 -18.74 -6.28
N PHE A 104 2.88 -19.51 -7.33
CA PHE A 104 2.12 -19.41 -8.57
C PHE A 104 0.75 -20.05 -8.40
N LEU A 105 -0.26 -19.49 -9.07
CA LEU A 105 -1.60 -20.08 -9.08
C LEU A 105 -1.56 -21.47 -9.73
N LYS A 106 -2.27 -22.42 -9.14
CA LYS A 106 -2.45 -23.77 -9.66
C LYS A 106 -3.27 -23.75 -10.94
N ASN A 107 -4.25 -22.85 -11.03
CA ASN A 107 -5.02 -22.63 -12.23
C ASN A 107 -4.20 -21.84 -13.26
N SER A 108 -3.54 -22.55 -14.17
CA SER A 108 -2.68 -21.97 -15.21
C SER A 108 -3.43 -21.14 -16.25
N SER A 109 -4.77 -21.17 -16.27
CA SER A 109 -5.57 -20.29 -17.13
C SER A 109 -5.63 -18.84 -16.64
N VAL A 110 -5.28 -18.59 -15.37
CA VAL A 110 -5.24 -17.26 -14.76
C VAL A 110 -3.83 -16.69 -14.88
N THR A 111 -3.65 -15.75 -15.81
CA THR A 111 -2.33 -15.32 -16.26
C THR A 111 -2.09 -13.82 -16.07
N CYS A 112 -0.82 -13.44 -16.02
CA CYS A 112 -0.36 -12.08 -16.27
C CYS A 112 -0.61 -11.66 -17.74
N ASN A 113 -0.34 -10.39 -18.07
CA ASN A 113 -0.58 -9.84 -19.42
C ASN A 113 0.06 -10.69 -20.53
N ASP A 114 1.29 -11.16 -20.34
CA ASP A 114 2.02 -11.92 -21.36
C ASP A 114 1.60 -13.39 -21.49
N GLY A 115 0.76 -13.90 -20.58
CA GLY A 115 0.34 -15.30 -20.50
C GLY A 115 1.14 -16.15 -19.50
N SER A 116 2.15 -15.58 -18.83
CA SER A 116 2.82 -16.25 -17.71
C SER A 116 1.86 -16.43 -16.52
N PRO A 117 2.01 -17.48 -15.69
CA PRO A 117 1.11 -17.73 -14.58
C PRO A 117 1.15 -16.58 -13.58
N ALA A 118 -0.02 -16.09 -13.17
CA ALA A 118 -0.08 -15.15 -12.04
C ALA A 118 0.21 -15.88 -10.73
N GLY A 119 0.35 -15.12 -9.64
CA GLY A 119 0.73 -15.66 -8.34
C GLY A 119 0.71 -14.60 -7.25
N TYR A 120 1.10 -15.01 -6.06
CA TYR A 120 1.11 -14.18 -4.87
C TYR A 120 2.24 -14.59 -3.94
N TYR A 121 2.70 -13.67 -3.10
CA TYR A 121 3.63 -13.96 -2.03
C TYR A 121 2.86 -14.15 -0.73
N LEU A 122 3.22 -15.14 0.08
CA LEU A 122 2.57 -15.45 1.35
C LEU A 122 3.60 -15.56 2.48
N LYS A 123 3.29 -14.93 3.61
CA LYS A 123 3.87 -15.23 4.92
C LYS A 123 2.75 -15.58 5.88
N GLU A 124 2.73 -16.83 6.31
CA GLU A 124 1.78 -17.32 7.29
C GLU A 124 2.16 -16.86 8.71
N SER A 125 1.14 -16.57 9.53
CA SER A 125 1.27 -16.43 10.97
C SER A 125 0.31 -17.40 11.66
N ARG A 126 0.87 -18.55 12.07
CA ARG A 126 0.12 -19.60 12.76
C ARG A 126 -0.44 -19.05 14.07
N GLY A 127 -1.75 -19.15 14.25
CA GLY A 127 -2.47 -18.59 15.41
C GLY A 127 -3.10 -17.21 15.16
N SER A 128 -2.75 -16.54 14.07
CA SER A 128 -3.42 -15.30 13.66
C SER A 128 -4.63 -15.59 12.79
N ARG A 129 -5.79 -15.03 13.17
CA ARG A 129 -7.02 -15.05 12.37
C ARG A 129 -7.22 -13.77 11.55
N ARG A 130 -6.16 -12.97 11.40
CA ARG A 130 -6.15 -11.76 10.57
C ARG A 130 -5.40 -12.06 9.28
N TRP A 131 -6.00 -11.68 8.16
CA TRP A 131 -5.41 -11.78 6.83
C TRP A 131 -5.35 -10.41 6.20
N LEU A 132 -4.22 -10.09 5.58
CA LEU A 132 -4.03 -8.87 4.80
C LEU A 132 -3.59 -9.28 3.40
N ILE A 133 -4.44 -8.98 2.41
CA ILE A 133 -4.14 -9.14 0.99
C ILE A 133 -3.84 -7.76 0.43
N PHE A 134 -2.60 -7.53 0.00
CA PHE A 134 -2.15 -6.27 -0.60
C PHE A 134 -2.10 -6.37 -2.12
N LEU A 135 -2.77 -5.43 -2.79
CA LEU A 135 -2.77 -5.25 -4.24
C LEU A 135 -1.69 -4.22 -4.63
N GLU A 136 -0.68 -4.66 -5.38
CA GLU A 136 0.33 -3.76 -5.92
C GLU A 136 -0.28 -2.77 -6.94
N GLY A 137 0.31 -1.57 -7.02
CA GLY A 137 -0.04 -0.55 -8.00
C GLY A 137 0.92 -0.49 -9.18
N GLY A 138 0.91 0.63 -9.89
CA GLY A 138 1.86 0.89 -10.99
C GLY A 138 1.20 1.15 -12.33
N TRP A 139 0.28 2.12 -12.39
CA TRP A 139 -0.36 2.58 -13.63
C TRP A 139 -1.13 1.49 -14.38
N TYR A 140 -1.33 1.64 -15.69
CA TYR A 140 -2.08 0.73 -16.55
C TYR A 140 -1.69 0.97 -18.01
N CYS A 141 -2.26 0.20 -18.93
CA CYS A 141 -2.18 0.47 -20.37
C CYS A 141 -3.53 0.18 -21.02
N PHE A 142 -3.97 1.00 -21.96
CA PHE A 142 -5.36 1.00 -22.45
C PHE A 142 -5.51 0.72 -23.95
N ASN A 143 -4.41 0.42 -24.64
CA ASN A 143 -4.42 -0.02 -26.04
C ASN A 143 -3.13 -0.78 -26.36
N LYS A 144 -3.06 -1.38 -27.56
CA LYS A 144 -1.90 -2.14 -28.04
C LYS A 144 -0.58 -1.35 -27.98
N GLN A 145 -0.59 -0.07 -28.35
CA GLN A 145 0.60 0.78 -28.36
C GLN A 145 1.14 1.03 -26.95
N THR A 146 0.29 1.50 -26.03
CA THR A 146 0.66 1.78 -24.63
C THR A 146 1.09 0.51 -23.91
N CYS A 147 0.42 -0.63 -24.15
CA CYS A 147 0.82 -1.92 -23.58
C CYS A 147 2.14 -2.43 -24.17
N GLY A 148 2.38 -2.23 -25.47
CA GLY A 148 3.66 -2.54 -26.11
C GLY A 148 4.82 -1.75 -25.50
N ALA A 149 4.65 -0.44 -25.32
CA ALA A 149 5.64 0.42 -24.67
C ALA A 149 5.87 0.02 -23.20
N ARG A 150 4.79 -0.28 -22.46
CA ARG A 150 4.86 -0.76 -21.09
C ARG A 150 5.58 -2.10 -20.98
N TYR A 151 5.36 -3.03 -21.91
CA TYR A 151 6.02 -4.34 -21.88
C TYR A 151 7.54 -4.22 -22.06
N GLN A 152 7.98 -3.27 -22.90
CA GLN A 152 9.40 -3.01 -23.15
C GLN A 152 10.10 -2.33 -21.96
N THR A 153 9.41 -1.43 -21.25
CA THR A 153 10.02 -0.58 -20.20
C THR A 153 9.74 -1.06 -18.78
N MET A 154 8.64 -1.78 -18.57
CA MET A 154 8.09 -2.17 -17.26
C MET A 154 7.61 -3.64 -17.27
N THR A 155 8.38 -4.55 -17.87
CA THR A 155 8.00 -5.97 -18.03
C THR A 155 7.57 -6.66 -16.72
N LYS A 156 8.15 -6.25 -15.57
CA LYS A 156 7.82 -6.81 -14.24
C LYS A 156 6.35 -6.61 -13.84
N LEU A 157 5.68 -5.59 -14.41
CA LEU A 157 4.26 -5.29 -14.19
C LEU A 157 3.34 -5.89 -15.28
N MET A 158 3.87 -6.79 -16.09
CA MET A 158 3.14 -7.46 -17.18
C MET A 158 3.46 -8.96 -17.29
N SER A 159 4.39 -9.46 -16.48
CA SER A 159 4.94 -10.81 -16.56
C SER A 159 5.47 -11.26 -15.21
N SER A 160 5.28 -12.54 -14.90
CA SER A 160 5.80 -13.17 -13.69
C SER A 160 7.14 -13.89 -13.88
N THR A 161 7.68 -13.93 -15.11
CA THR A 161 8.87 -14.75 -15.43
C THR A 161 10.16 -14.33 -14.71
N LYS A 162 10.20 -13.12 -14.14
CA LYS A 162 11.35 -12.56 -13.42
C LYS A 162 11.04 -12.24 -11.96
N TRP A 163 9.94 -12.77 -11.41
CA TRP A 163 9.61 -12.58 -10.01
C TRP A 163 10.60 -13.33 -9.10
N PRO A 164 11.12 -12.69 -8.04
CA PRO A 164 11.97 -13.37 -7.07
C PRO A 164 11.17 -14.42 -6.28
N LEU A 165 11.84 -15.46 -5.78
CA LEU A 165 11.17 -16.51 -4.99
C LEU A 165 10.68 -16.02 -3.62
N THR A 166 11.28 -14.95 -3.10
CA THR A 166 10.90 -14.32 -1.83
C THR A 166 10.76 -12.82 -1.99
N ARG A 167 9.99 -12.21 -1.09
CA ARG A 167 9.80 -10.77 -0.99
C ARG A 167 9.69 -10.35 0.47
N THR A 168 10.52 -9.40 0.89
CA THR A 168 10.42 -8.80 2.23
C THR A 168 9.19 -7.91 2.31
N GLY A 169 8.39 -8.07 3.36
CA GLY A 169 7.26 -7.19 3.66
C GLY A 169 7.73 -5.90 4.32
N THR A 170 7.17 -4.77 3.89
CA THR A 170 7.49 -3.42 4.41
C THR A 170 6.21 -2.67 4.76
N GLY A 171 6.31 -1.64 5.61
CA GLY A 171 5.18 -0.90 6.15
C GLY A 171 4.15 -1.82 6.79
N ILE A 172 2.90 -1.75 6.35
CA ILE A 172 1.79 -2.58 6.83
C ILE A 172 1.97 -4.09 6.59
N LEU A 173 2.87 -4.49 5.67
CA LEU A 173 3.22 -5.89 5.41
C LEU A 173 4.41 -6.37 6.24
N SER A 174 5.10 -5.47 6.97
CA SER A 174 6.26 -5.82 7.77
C SER A 174 5.86 -6.73 8.93
N PRO A 175 6.62 -7.80 9.20
CA PRO A 175 6.42 -8.64 10.37
C PRO A 175 7.06 -8.08 11.65
N GLN A 176 7.70 -6.92 11.57
CA GLN A 176 8.37 -6.28 12.71
C GLN A 176 7.38 -5.34 13.43
N PRO A 177 7.16 -5.50 14.75
CA PRO A 177 6.28 -4.62 15.52
C PRO A 177 6.70 -3.14 15.49
N GLU A 178 8.00 -2.86 15.35
CA GLU A 178 8.55 -1.50 15.32
C GLU A 178 8.12 -0.75 14.06
N GLU A 179 8.03 -1.46 12.93
CA GLU A 179 7.58 -0.91 11.66
C GLU A 179 6.06 -1.05 11.48
N ASN A 180 5.45 -2.10 12.02
CA ASN A 180 4.03 -2.40 11.89
C ASN A 180 3.35 -2.65 13.25
N PRO A 181 3.03 -1.58 14.01
CA PRO A 181 2.66 -1.72 15.43
C PRO A 181 1.43 -2.58 15.72
N TYR A 182 0.50 -2.68 14.77
CA TYR A 182 -0.82 -3.29 15.01
C TYR A 182 -1.10 -4.56 14.21
N TRP A 183 -0.52 -4.69 13.02
CA TRP A 183 -0.81 -5.79 12.09
C TRP A 183 0.39 -6.73 11.85
N TRP A 184 1.55 -6.50 12.48
CA TRP A 184 2.78 -7.28 12.25
C TRP A 184 2.60 -8.81 12.32
N ASN A 185 1.68 -9.28 13.16
CA ASN A 185 1.39 -10.69 13.35
C ASN A 185 0.22 -11.22 12.49
N ALA A 186 -0.21 -10.52 11.44
CA ALA A 186 -1.20 -11.02 10.49
C ALA A 186 -0.59 -12.05 9.52
N ASN A 187 -1.45 -12.82 8.84
CA ASN A 187 -1.05 -13.51 7.61
C ASN A 187 -0.92 -12.46 6.51
N MET A 188 0.26 -12.37 5.92
CA MET A 188 0.59 -11.32 4.94
C MET A 188 0.59 -11.92 3.54
N VAL A 189 -0.15 -11.30 2.63
CA VAL A 189 -0.23 -11.69 1.23
C VAL A 189 0.06 -10.46 0.36
N PHE A 190 1.01 -10.58 -0.56
CA PHE A 190 1.31 -9.56 -1.56
C PHE A 190 0.99 -10.09 -2.96
N LEU A 191 0.08 -9.42 -3.67
CA LEU A 191 -0.31 -9.75 -5.03
C LEU A 191 0.42 -8.80 -5.98
N PRO A 192 1.41 -9.28 -6.74
CA PRO A 192 2.10 -8.43 -7.70
C PRO A 192 1.17 -8.06 -8.85
N TYR A 193 1.29 -6.83 -9.31
CA TYR A 193 0.41 -6.29 -10.33
C TYR A 193 0.98 -6.59 -11.72
N CYS A 194 0.46 -7.64 -12.36
CA CYS A 194 0.87 -8.05 -13.70
C CYS A 194 -0.23 -8.02 -14.76
N SER A 195 -1.36 -7.38 -14.46
CA SER A 195 -2.54 -7.36 -15.31
C SER A 195 -2.78 -6.01 -16.01
N SER A 196 -2.13 -4.93 -15.61
CA SER A 196 -2.19 -3.60 -16.27
C SER A 196 -3.60 -3.01 -16.49
N ASP A 197 -4.59 -3.48 -15.74
CA ASP A 197 -6.03 -3.22 -15.89
C ASP A 197 -6.68 -2.66 -14.62
N VAL A 198 -5.89 -2.11 -13.70
CA VAL A 198 -6.36 -1.56 -12.42
C VAL A 198 -7.18 -2.60 -11.63
N TRP A 199 -6.78 -3.87 -11.71
CA TRP A 199 -7.44 -5.00 -11.05
C TRP A 199 -8.90 -5.23 -11.49
N SER A 200 -9.28 -4.77 -12.69
CA SER A 200 -10.67 -4.82 -13.15
C SER A 200 -10.95 -5.90 -14.20
N GLY A 201 -9.94 -6.37 -14.94
CA GLY A 201 -10.13 -7.20 -16.13
C GLY A 201 -10.50 -8.66 -15.82
N ALA A 202 -11.23 -9.26 -16.75
CA ALA A 202 -11.51 -10.70 -16.80
C ALA A 202 -11.34 -11.31 -18.20
N THR A 203 -10.53 -10.70 -19.06
CA THR A 203 -10.23 -11.24 -20.40
C THR A 203 -8.96 -12.07 -20.41
N ALA A 204 -9.06 -13.33 -20.83
CA ALA A 204 -7.90 -14.17 -21.13
C ALA A 204 -7.18 -13.76 -22.44
N LYS A 205 -5.92 -14.17 -22.58
CA LYS A 205 -5.16 -14.04 -23.83
C LYS A 205 -5.73 -14.98 -24.90
N THR A 206 -5.81 -14.52 -26.14
CA THR A 206 -6.23 -15.33 -27.30
C THR A 206 -5.33 -15.04 -28.49
N ASP A 207 -5.40 -15.83 -29.57
CA ASP A 207 -4.62 -15.54 -30.80
C ASP A 207 -4.93 -14.16 -31.40
N GLN A 208 -6.10 -13.60 -31.08
CA GLN A 208 -6.55 -12.28 -31.54
C GLN A 208 -6.19 -11.16 -30.55
N ARG A 209 -5.76 -11.47 -29.33
CA ARG A 209 -5.42 -10.50 -28.27
C ARG A 209 -3.99 -10.71 -27.79
N ASP A 210 -3.15 -9.71 -28.02
CA ASP A 210 -1.72 -9.77 -27.65
C ASP A 210 -1.49 -9.92 -26.13
N TYR A 211 -2.45 -9.50 -25.31
CA TYR A 211 -2.35 -9.50 -23.85
C TYR A 211 -3.62 -10.03 -23.17
N ALA A 212 -3.46 -10.73 -22.03
CA ALA A 212 -4.53 -10.99 -21.07
C ALA A 212 -4.76 -9.77 -20.16
N PHE A 213 -5.97 -9.58 -19.64
CA PHE A 213 -6.32 -8.59 -18.62
C PHE A 213 -7.19 -9.28 -17.59
N MET A 214 -6.59 -9.83 -16.53
CA MET A 214 -7.24 -10.77 -15.62
C MET A 214 -7.18 -10.31 -14.16
N GLY A 215 -7.00 -9.01 -13.90
CA GLY A 215 -6.79 -8.50 -12.54
C GLY A 215 -7.88 -8.91 -11.54
N SER A 216 -9.16 -8.82 -11.92
CA SER A 216 -10.27 -9.25 -11.03
C SER A 216 -10.26 -10.76 -10.81
N VAL A 217 -9.93 -11.53 -11.86
CA VAL A 217 -9.90 -13.00 -11.80
C VAL A 217 -8.71 -13.51 -10.98
N ILE A 218 -7.58 -12.81 -11.04
CA ILE A 218 -6.40 -13.10 -10.21
C ILE A 218 -6.76 -12.97 -8.73
N ILE A 219 -7.46 -11.90 -8.33
CA ILE A 219 -7.90 -11.72 -6.94
C ILE A 219 -8.81 -12.87 -6.51
N GLU A 220 -9.80 -13.21 -7.34
CA GLU A 220 -10.73 -14.31 -7.06
C GLU A 220 -10.00 -15.64 -6.86
N GLU A 221 -9.08 -15.99 -7.75
CA GLU A 221 -8.34 -17.25 -7.69
C GLU A 221 -7.39 -17.30 -6.49
N VAL A 222 -6.73 -16.19 -6.16
CA VAL A 222 -5.90 -16.09 -4.94
C VAL A 222 -6.77 -16.32 -3.70
N VAL A 223 -7.94 -15.71 -3.60
CA VAL A 223 -8.87 -15.92 -2.47
C VAL A 223 -9.25 -17.40 -2.36
N ASN A 224 -9.57 -18.06 -3.48
CA ASN A 224 -9.89 -19.50 -3.51
C ASN A 224 -8.72 -20.34 -2.97
N GLU A 225 -7.48 -20.08 -3.40
CA GLU A 225 -6.32 -20.83 -2.92
C GLU A 225 -6.01 -20.57 -1.44
N LEU A 226 -6.16 -19.34 -0.98
CA LEU A 226 -5.90 -18.96 0.41
C LEU A 226 -6.87 -19.61 1.39
N LEU A 227 -8.12 -19.86 0.98
CA LEU A 227 -9.08 -20.64 1.78
C LEU A 227 -8.51 -22.02 2.13
N THR A 228 -7.81 -22.67 1.20
CA THR A 228 -7.16 -23.96 1.43
C THR A 228 -5.87 -23.88 2.27
N LYS A 229 -5.42 -22.66 2.60
CA LYS A 229 -4.19 -22.36 3.34
C LYS A 229 -4.46 -21.74 4.71
N GLY A 230 -5.66 -21.92 5.24
CA GLY A 230 -6.05 -21.48 6.59
C GLY A 230 -6.85 -20.18 6.65
N MET A 231 -7.15 -19.55 5.50
CA MET A 231 -8.00 -18.36 5.47
C MET A 231 -9.48 -18.69 5.74
N ASP A 232 -9.89 -19.94 5.53
CA ASP A 232 -11.20 -20.48 5.97
C ASP A 232 -11.48 -20.21 7.46
N ASN A 233 -10.44 -20.13 8.29
CA ASN A 233 -10.52 -19.85 9.71
C ASN A 233 -10.35 -18.35 10.06
N ALA A 234 -10.30 -17.45 9.09
CA ALA A 234 -10.12 -16.03 9.34
C ALA A 234 -11.27 -15.44 10.19
N LYS A 235 -11.00 -14.35 10.90
CA LYS A 235 -12.05 -13.45 11.45
C LYS A 235 -12.19 -12.20 10.60
N ILE A 236 -11.06 -11.74 10.04
CA ILE A 236 -10.97 -10.49 9.30
C ILE A 236 -10.05 -10.74 8.11
N LEU A 237 -10.54 -10.34 6.95
CA LEU A 237 -9.77 -10.19 5.73
C LEU A 237 -9.72 -8.70 5.38
N LEU A 238 -8.53 -8.12 5.41
CA LEU A 238 -8.28 -6.76 4.94
C LEU A 238 -7.73 -6.82 3.52
N LEU A 239 -8.52 -6.38 2.54
CA LEU A 239 -8.06 -6.13 1.19
C LEU A 239 -7.48 -4.72 1.13
N ALA A 240 -6.16 -4.62 1.05
CA ALA A 240 -5.42 -3.37 0.99
C ALA A 240 -4.81 -3.19 -0.40
N GLY A 241 -4.47 -1.97 -0.77
CA GLY A 241 -3.75 -1.72 -2.02
C GLY A 241 -3.33 -0.27 -2.16
N SER A 242 -2.27 -0.04 -2.93
CA SER A 242 -1.71 1.30 -3.18
C SER A 242 -1.81 1.68 -4.66
N SER A 243 -2.03 2.96 -4.96
CA SER A 243 -2.11 3.48 -6.35
C SER A 243 -3.22 2.78 -7.14
N ALA A 244 -2.92 2.22 -8.32
CA ALA A 244 -3.85 1.38 -9.07
C ALA A 244 -4.40 0.19 -8.25
N GLY A 245 -3.63 -0.33 -7.30
CA GLY A 245 -4.07 -1.33 -6.33
C GLY A 245 -5.10 -0.78 -5.35
N GLY A 246 -4.99 0.49 -4.94
CA GLY A 246 -5.96 1.17 -4.09
C GLY A 246 -7.32 1.34 -4.80
N THR A 247 -7.32 1.73 -6.07
CA THR A 247 -8.54 1.70 -6.90
C THR A 247 -9.05 0.26 -7.08
N GLY A 248 -8.13 -0.71 -7.24
CA GLY A 248 -8.43 -2.13 -7.27
C GLY A 248 -9.16 -2.64 -6.03
N VAL A 249 -8.84 -2.13 -4.83
CA VAL A 249 -9.58 -2.43 -3.59
C VAL A 249 -11.04 -2.00 -3.75
N LEU A 250 -11.29 -0.76 -4.18
CA LEU A 250 -12.65 -0.23 -4.34
C LEU A 250 -13.45 -1.07 -5.34
N LEU A 251 -12.83 -1.51 -6.44
CA LEU A 251 -13.47 -2.31 -7.48
C LEU A 251 -13.73 -3.78 -7.10
N ASN A 252 -13.05 -4.32 -6.09
CA ASN A 252 -13.06 -5.75 -5.79
C ASN A 252 -13.50 -6.11 -4.37
N VAL A 253 -13.53 -5.16 -3.41
CA VAL A 253 -13.78 -5.48 -2.00
C VAL A 253 -15.12 -6.18 -1.77
N ASP A 254 -16.19 -5.70 -2.41
CA ASP A 254 -17.51 -6.32 -2.28
C ASP A 254 -17.58 -7.67 -3.01
N ARG A 255 -16.89 -7.82 -4.15
CA ARG A 255 -16.80 -9.10 -4.86
C ARG A 255 -16.10 -10.16 -4.02
N VAL A 256 -15.03 -9.79 -3.31
CA VAL A 256 -14.34 -10.70 -2.37
C VAL A 256 -15.27 -11.08 -1.21
N ALA A 257 -16.05 -10.14 -0.68
CA ALA A 257 -17.06 -10.43 0.34
C ALA A 257 -18.11 -11.42 -0.18
N GLU A 258 -18.72 -11.14 -1.33
CA GLU A 258 -19.72 -11.99 -1.98
C GLU A 258 -19.15 -13.38 -2.33
N GLN A 259 -17.89 -13.45 -2.78
CA GLN A 259 -17.19 -14.71 -3.02
C GLN A 259 -17.10 -15.54 -1.74
N LEU A 260 -16.63 -14.96 -0.63
CA LEU A 260 -16.52 -15.67 0.64
C LEU A 260 -17.88 -16.13 1.18
N GLU A 261 -18.90 -15.28 1.07
CA GLU A 261 -20.28 -15.64 1.45
C GLU A 261 -20.82 -16.81 0.63
N SER A 262 -20.59 -16.81 -0.70
CA SER A 262 -21.02 -17.89 -1.60
C SER A 262 -20.31 -19.22 -1.32
N ARG A 263 -19.09 -19.16 -0.78
CA ARG A 263 -18.29 -20.32 -0.37
C ARG A 263 -18.58 -20.79 1.06
N GLY A 264 -19.53 -20.15 1.75
CA GLY A 264 -19.97 -20.54 3.10
C GLY A 264 -19.20 -19.89 4.26
N HIS A 265 -18.34 -18.89 3.98
CA HIS A 265 -17.50 -18.22 4.98
C HIS A 265 -18.05 -16.83 5.40
N ARG A 266 -19.33 -16.80 5.81
CA ARG A 266 -20.05 -15.55 6.14
C ARG A 266 -19.52 -14.84 7.38
N GLU A 267 -18.80 -15.57 8.24
CA GLU A 267 -18.20 -15.05 9.47
C GLU A 267 -16.91 -14.24 9.23
N ILE A 268 -16.27 -14.38 8.06
CA ILE A 268 -15.08 -13.63 7.70
C ILE A 268 -15.49 -12.19 7.37
N GLN A 269 -15.01 -11.23 8.15
CA GLN A 269 -15.27 -9.81 7.89
C GLN A 269 -14.31 -9.29 6.83
N VAL A 270 -14.83 -9.02 5.64
CA VAL A 270 -14.08 -8.33 4.58
C VAL A 270 -14.09 -6.83 4.81
N ARG A 271 -12.92 -6.20 4.68
CA ARG A 271 -12.72 -4.76 4.83
C ARG A 271 -11.77 -4.25 3.75
N GLY A 272 -11.91 -3.00 3.33
CA GLY A 272 -11.02 -2.36 2.36
C GLY A 272 -10.07 -1.34 2.97
N LEU A 273 -8.84 -1.26 2.46
CA LEU A 273 -7.90 -0.17 2.70
C LEU A 273 -7.36 0.34 1.36
N ALA A 274 -7.90 1.46 0.89
CA ALA A 274 -7.52 2.05 -0.38
C ALA A 274 -6.52 3.19 -0.16
N ASP A 275 -5.26 2.99 -0.52
CA ASP A 275 -4.17 3.97 -0.44
C ASP A 275 -3.85 4.57 -1.81
N SER A 276 -3.85 5.90 -1.94
CA SER A 276 -3.54 6.62 -3.19
C SER A 276 -4.37 6.14 -4.40
N GLY A 277 -5.58 5.63 -4.15
CA GLY A 277 -6.49 5.07 -5.16
C GLY A 277 -7.71 5.94 -5.43
N TRP A 278 -7.81 7.11 -4.79
CA TRP A 278 -8.92 8.05 -4.92
C TRP A 278 -8.56 9.19 -5.86
N PHE A 279 -8.88 9.00 -7.15
CA PHE A 279 -8.63 9.98 -8.20
C PHE A 279 -9.86 10.84 -8.49
N LEU A 280 -9.61 12.01 -9.09
CA LEU A 280 -10.61 12.90 -9.66
C LEU A 280 -10.61 12.78 -11.19
N ASP A 281 -11.78 12.84 -11.79
CA ASP A 281 -12.03 12.98 -13.23
C ASP A 281 -12.12 14.46 -13.64
N ASN A 282 -11.19 15.26 -13.15
CA ASN A 282 -11.09 16.68 -13.40
C ASN A 282 -10.49 17.00 -14.77
N LYS A 283 -10.58 18.27 -15.17
CA LYS A 283 -9.93 18.78 -16.38
C LYS A 283 -8.45 18.98 -16.11
N GLN A 284 -7.60 18.46 -16.98
CA GLN A 284 -6.15 18.66 -16.93
C GLN A 284 -5.78 20.15 -16.92
N TYR A 285 -4.67 20.50 -16.29
CA TYR A 285 -4.11 21.86 -16.32
C TYR A 285 -3.71 22.27 -17.75
N ARG A 286 -3.06 21.35 -18.48
CA ARG A 286 -2.76 21.48 -19.90
C ARG A 286 -3.36 20.30 -20.62
N THR A 287 -4.27 20.55 -21.54
CA THR A 287 -4.83 19.49 -22.38
C THR A 287 -3.74 18.91 -23.27
N SER A 288 -3.68 17.58 -23.34
CA SER A 288 -2.85 16.87 -24.32
C SER A 288 -3.65 15.77 -24.99
N ASP A 289 -3.18 15.38 -26.16
CA ASP A 289 -3.70 14.18 -26.82
C ASP A 289 -3.36 12.94 -25.99
N CYS A 290 -4.34 12.03 -25.86
CA CYS A 290 -4.19 10.77 -25.13
C CYS A 290 -3.40 9.75 -25.97
N HIS A 291 -2.10 9.98 -26.15
CA HIS A 291 -1.18 9.06 -26.83
C HIS A 291 -0.44 8.15 -25.85
N ASP A 292 0.04 8.72 -24.75
CA ASP A 292 0.79 8.02 -23.72
C ASP A 292 -0.03 7.88 -22.44
N THR A 293 0.25 6.85 -21.64
CA THR A 293 -0.50 6.60 -20.40
C THR A 293 -0.39 7.77 -19.43
N ALA A 294 0.81 8.36 -19.30
CA ALA A 294 1.11 9.37 -18.27
C ALA A 294 0.39 10.71 -18.50
N SER A 295 0.16 11.09 -19.76
CA SER A 295 -0.44 12.37 -20.15
C SER A 295 -1.91 12.26 -20.55
N CYS A 296 -2.47 11.05 -20.60
CA CYS A 296 -3.88 10.87 -20.93
C CYS A 296 -4.76 11.33 -19.77
N ALA A 297 -5.78 12.14 -20.08
CA ALA A 297 -6.76 12.58 -19.09
C ALA A 297 -7.41 11.35 -18.40
N PRO A 298 -7.61 11.37 -17.07
CA PRO A 298 -8.08 10.20 -16.32
C PRO A 298 -9.35 9.57 -16.92
N THR A 299 -10.34 10.38 -17.27
CA THR A 299 -11.61 9.93 -17.86
C THR A 299 -11.42 9.18 -19.18
N GLU A 300 -10.59 9.72 -20.08
CA GLU A 300 -10.37 9.13 -21.40
C GLU A 300 -9.54 7.84 -21.29
N ALA A 301 -8.56 7.84 -20.39
CA ALA A 301 -7.70 6.67 -20.15
C ALA A 301 -8.52 5.47 -19.65
N ILE A 302 -9.42 5.70 -18.69
CA ILE A 302 -10.33 4.67 -18.17
C ILE A 302 -11.35 4.24 -19.22
N ARG A 303 -11.97 5.18 -19.96
CA ARG A 303 -12.92 4.83 -21.04
C ARG A 303 -12.29 3.92 -22.09
N ARG A 304 -11.05 4.19 -22.51
CA ARG A 304 -10.29 3.33 -23.42
C ARG A 304 -9.95 2.00 -22.77
N GLY A 305 -9.46 2.04 -21.53
CA GLY A 305 -9.08 0.86 -20.76
C GLY A 305 -10.23 -0.13 -20.63
N MET A 306 -11.42 0.34 -20.25
CA MET A 306 -12.58 -0.53 -20.06
C MET A 306 -12.97 -1.32 -21.30
N ARG A 307 -12.90 -0.69 -22.48
CA ARG A 307 -13.17 -1.37 -23.76
C ARG A 307 -12.12 -2.43 -24.07
N TYR A 308 -10.90 -2.25 -23.57
CA TYR A 308 -9.76 -3.10 -23.85
C TYR A 308 -9.62 -4.28 -22.86
N TRP A 309 -9.93 -4.06 -21.58
CA TRP A 309 -9.67 -5.00 -20.49
C TRP A 309 -10.78 -6.02 -20.27
N GLY A 310 -12.02 -5.73 -20.71
CA GLY A 310 -13.19 -6.56 -20.38
C GLY A 310 -13.43 -6.57 -18.88
N CYS A 311 -13.72 -5.38 -18.35
CA CYS A 311 -13.83 -5.14 -16.90
C CYS A 311 -15.01 -5.86 -16.26
N VAL A 312 -14.83 -6.25 -15.00
CA VAL A 312 -15.89 -6.66 -14.08
C VAL A 312 -16.02 -5.57 -13.01
N LEU A 313 -17.14 -4.86 -13.01
CA LEU A 313 -17.38 -3.76 -12.07
C LEU A 313 -18.33 -4.18 -10.95
N PRO A 314 -18.31 -3.49 -9.80
CA PRO A 314 -19.32 -3.69 -8.77
C PRO A 314 -20.72 -3.41 -9.33
N GLU A 315 -21.63 -4.36 -9.12
CA GLU A 315 -22.97 -4.34 -9.72
C GLU A 315 -23.72 -3.04 -9.39
N HIS A 316 -23.75 -2.66 -8.10
CA HIS A 316 -24.49 -1.48 -7.67
C HIS A 316 -23.95 -0.18 -8.28
N CYS A 317 -22.63 -0.04 -8.41
CA CYS A 317 -22.03 1.11 -9.08
C CYS A 317 -22.36 1.13 -10.58
N SER A 318 -22.24 -0.01 -11.25
CA SER A 318 -22.53 -0.11 -12.69
C SER A 318 -24.00 0.22 -13.00
N GLN A 319 -24.94 -0.21 -12.14
CA GLN A 319 -26.36 0.10 -12.25
C GLN A 319 -26.68 1.57 -11.95
N THR A 320 -25.86 2.22 -11.12
CA THR A 320 -26.01 3.66 -10.82
C THR A 320 -25.54 4.53 -11.99
N HIS A 321 -24.57 4.04 -12.77
CA HIS A 321 -23.90 4.78 -13.85
C HIS A 321 -24.05 4.09 -15.22
N VAL A 322 -25.24 3.58 -15.55
CA VAL A 322 -25.51 2.90 -16.82
C VAL A 322 -25.12 3.77 -18.02
N GLY A 323 -24.32 3.23 -18.93
CA GLY A 323 -23.77 3.92 -20.10
C GLY A 323 -22.53 4.77 -19.83
N GLU A 324 -22.19 4.99 -18.57
CA GLU A 324 -21.01 5.72 -18.12
C GLU A 324 -20.28 4.97 -17.00
N GLU A 325 -20.15 3.65 -17.13
CA GLU A 325 -19.65 2.79 -16.06
C GLU A 325 -18.18 3.08 -15.68
N TRP A 326 -17.45 3.85 -16.50
CA TRP A 326 -16.14 4.41 -16.18
C TRP A 326 -16.15 5.27 -14.91
N ASN A 327 -17.32 5.80 -14.52
CA ASN A 327 -17.53 6.47 -13.24
C ASN A 327 -17.10 5.61 -12.04
N CYS A 328 -17.21 4.29 -12.13
CA CYS A 328 -16.88 3.36 -11.04
C CYS A 328 -15.38 3.27 -10.72
N PHE A 329 -14.50 3.85 -11.54
CA PHE A 329 -13.06 3.93 -11.23
C PHE A 329 -12.71 5.14 -10.36
N PHE A 330 -13.64 6.07 -10.12
CA PHE A 330 -13.40 7.28 -9.35
C PHE A 330 -13.95 7.13 -7.94
N GLY A 331 -13.06 7.23 -6.94
CA GLY A 331 -13.34 6.87 -5.55
C GLY A 331 -14.62 7.48 -5.00
N TYR A 332 -14.85 8.76 -5.26
CA TYR A 332 -16.02 9.49 -4.77
C TYR A 332 -17.36 9.08 -5.40
N LYS A 333 -17.33 8.40 -6.54
CA LYS A 333 -18.52 7.88 -7.22
C LYS A 333 -18.82 6.44 -6.82
N ILE A 334 -17.79 5.61 -6.69
CA ILE A 334 -17.94 4.21 -6.29
C ILE A 334 -18.17 4.05 -4.78
N TYR A 335 -17.51 4.83 -3.93
CA TYR A 335 -17.54 4.67 -2.47
C TYR A 335 -18.95 4.64 -1.87
N PRO A 336 -19.90 5.52 -2.26
CA PRO A 336 -21.28 5.48 -1.73
C PRO A 336 -22.05 4.19 -2.05
N THR A 337 -21.57 3.41 -3.03
CA THR A 337 -22.21 2.16 -3.46
C THR A 337 -21.62 0.92 -2.78
N LEU A 338 -20.52 1.06 -2.04
CA LEU A 338 -19.83 -0.05 -1.40
C LEU A 338 -20.57 -0.53 -0.15
N LYS A 339 -20.69 -1.85 0.00
CA LYS A 339 -21.27 -2.51 1.17
C LYS A 339 -20.21 -2.73 2.26
N SER A 340 -19.00 -3.12 1.85
CA SER A 340 -17.90 -3.40 2.76
C SER A 340 -17.34 -2.09 3.36
N PRO A 341 -16.95 -2.08 4.65
CA PRO A 341 -16.33 -0.91 5.24
C PRO A 341 -14.94 -0.69 4.61
N VAL A 342 -14.71 0.52 4.11
CA VAL A 342 -13.44 0.92 3.47
C VAL A 342 -12.83 2.11 4.20
N PHE A 343 -11.56 1.97 4.57
CA PHE A 343 -10.70 3.06 5.02
C PHE A 343 -9.97 3.66 3.82
N VAL A 344 -10.03 4.98 3.66
CA VAL A 344 -9.37 5.70 2.57
C VAL A 344 -8.11 6.40 3.07
N VAL A 345 -6.99 6.19 2.39
CA VAL A 345 -5.74 6.92 2.60
C VAL A 345 -5.42 7.67 1.32
N GLN A 346 -5.32 8.99 1.38
CA GLN A 346 -5.16 9.79 0.17
C GLN A 346 -4.36 11.06 0.42
N TRP A 347 -3.25 11.23 -0.31
CA TRP A 347 -2.54 12.51 -0.35
C TRP A 347 -3.42 13.58 -1.02
N LEU A 348 -3.59 14.75 -0.38
CA LEU A 348 -4.38 15.84 -0.97
C LEU A 348 -3.76 16.38 -2.27
N PHE A 349 -2.46 16.14 -2.48
CA PHE A 349 -1.73 16.53 -3.68
C PHE A 349 -0.99 15.31 -4.24
N ASP A 350 -1.73 14.27 -4.61
CA ASP A 350 -1.15 13.02 -5.10
C ASP A 350 -0.37 13.20 -6.40
N GLU A 351 0.84 12.65 -6.47
CA GLU A 351 1.71 12.83 -7.63
C GLU A 351 1.18 12.17 -8.91
N ALA A 352 0.45 11.06 -8.80
CA ALA A 352 -0.13 10.39 -9.96
C ALA A 352 -1.30 11.20 -10.52
N GLN A 353 -2.14 11.78 -9.67
CA GLN A 353 -3.20 12.72 -10.09
C GLN A 353 -2.59 13.93 -10.82
N LEU A 354 -1.57 14.57 -10.23
CA LEU A 354 -0.91 15.71 -10.86
C LEU A 354 -0.24 15.32 -12.20
N THR A 355 0.30 14.12 -12.30
CA THR A 355 0.89 13.62 -13.54
C THR A 355 -0.18 13.45 -14.62
N ALA A 356 -1.31 12.80 -14.29
CA ALA A 356 -2.45 12.65 -15.20
C ALA A 356 -3.10 13.99 -15.58
N ASP A 357 -2.96 15.01 -14.73
CA ASP A 357 -3.41 16.38 -14.98
C ASP A 357 -2.42 17.21 -15.82
N ASN A 358 -1.33 16.61 -16.31
CA ASN A 358 -0.22 17.28 -17.01
C ASN A 358 0.43 18.42 -16.19
N VAL A 359 0.53 18.22 -14.88
CA VAL A 359 1.24 19.10 -13.96
C VAL A 359 2.60 18.49 -13.64
N HIS A 360 3.65 19.06 -14.23
CA HIS A 360 5.03 18.68 -13.97
C HIS A 360 5.71 19.70 -13.05
N LEU A 361 6.36 19.21 -12.00
CA LEU A 361 7.16 19.99 -11.06
C LEU A 361 8.63 19.74 -11.42
N THR A 362 9.19 20.58 -12.29
CA THR A 362 10.48 20.31 -12.98
C THR A 362 11.66 21.09 -12.40
N GLY A 363 11.68 21.32 -11.08
CA GLY A 363 12.75 22.11 -10.48
C GLY A 363 12.85 23.54 -11.06
N GLN A 364 11.74 24.12 -11.53
CA GLN A 364 11.61 25.55 -11.86
C GLN A 364 10.51 26.18 -10.98
N PRO A 365 10.50 27.51 -10.76
CA PRO A 365 9.41 28.16 -10.06
C PRO A 365 8.07 27.90 -10.76
N VAL A 366 7.09 27.41 -10.00
CA VAL A 366 5.74 27.11 -10.44
C VAL A 366 5.05 28.43 -10.81
N GLN A 367 4.45 28.45 -11.99
CA GLN A 367 3.70 29.61 -12.48
C GLN A 367 2.45 29.83 -11.62
N GLU A 368 2.01 31.08 -11.46
CA GLU A 368 0.87 31.40 -10.61
C GLU A 368 -0.41 30.63 -11.00
N GLY A 369 -0.65 30.43 -12.30
CA GLY A 369 -1.78 29.62 -12.79
C GLY A 369 -1.69 28.14 -12.39
N GLN A 370 -0.50 27.55 -12.49
CA GLN A 370 -0.25 26.17 -12.08
C GLN A 370 -0.37 26.02 -10.55
N LEU A 371 0.09 27.02 -9.80
CA LEU A 371 -0.04 27.05 -8.35
C LEU A 371 -1.52 27.06 -7.93
N ARG A 372 -2.34 27.94 -8.53
CA ARG A 372 -3.79 27.98 -8.28
C ARG A 372 -4.48 26.67 -8.63
N TYR A 373 -4.08 26.03 -9.73
CA TYR A 373 -4.61 24.72 -10.12
C TYR A 373 -4.32 23.66 -9.04
N ILE A 374 -3.09 23.61 -8.50
CA ILE A 374 -2.71 22.67 -7.44
C ILE A 374 -3.54 22.92 -6.17
N GLN A 375 -3.76 24.19 -5.79
CA GLN A 375 -4.59 24.52 -4.63
C GLN A 375 -6.06 24.09 -4.83
N ASP A 376 -6.61 24.35 -6.02
CA ASP A 376 -7.98 23.96 -6.35
C ASP A 376 -8.14 22.44 -6.37
N LEU A 377 -7.14 21.70 -6.86
CA LEU A 377 -7.10 20.24 -6.76
C LEU A 377 -7.22 19.76 -5.32
N GLY A 378 -6.42 20.30 -4.40
CA GLY A 378 -6.49 19.94 -2.98
C GLY A 378 -7.84 20.28 -2.35
N HIS A 379 -8.45 21.39 -2.77
CA HIS A 379 -9.80 21.78 -2.33
C HIS A 379 -10.88 20.82 -2.85
N GLN A 380 -10.87 20.51 -4.15
CA GLN A 380 -11.79 19.55 -4.76
C GLN A 380 -11.66 18.17 -4.11
N LEU A 381 -10.43 17.67 -3.95
CA LEU A 381 -10.19 16.36 -3.35
C LEU A 381 -10.71 16.31 -1.92
N ARG A 382 -10.44 17.33 -1.10
CA ARG A 382 -11.01 17.44 0.26
C ARG A 382 -12.54 17.42 0.26
N ASN A 383 -13.17 18.11 -0.69
CA ASN A 383 -14.64 18.12 -0.78
C ASN A 383 -15.21 16.73 -1.07
N THR A 384 -14.56 15.96 -1.95
CA THR A 384 -14.98 14.58 -2.21
C THR A 384 -14.84 13.64 -1.01
N LEU A 385 -13.92 13.94 -0.10
CA LEU A 385 -13.61 13.12 1.07
C LEU A 385 -14.43 13.51 2.31
N LYS A 386 -15.20 14.60 2.27
CA LYS A 386 -15.91 15.17 3.43
C LYS A 386 -16.83 14.16 4.12
N ASP A 387 -17.51 13.34 3.35
CA ASP A 387 -18.50 12.37 3.87
C ASP A 387 -17.92 10.95 4.03
N VAL A 388 -16.60 10.79 3.90
CA VAL A 388 -15.90 9.51 4.13
C VAL A 388 -15.56 9.38 5.61
N PRO A 389 -16.21 8.50 6.39
CA PRO A 389 -16.05 8.46 7.85
C PRO A 389 -14.68 7.95 8.32
N ALA A 390 -14.06 7.02 7.57
CA ALA A 390 -12.77 6.42 7.89
C ALA A 390 -11.74 6.86 6.84
N LEU A 391 -10.95 7.88 7.19
CA LEU A 391 -10.13 8.65 6.27
C LEU A 391 -8.81 9.08 6.92
N PHE A 392 -7.73 9.02 6.14
CA PHE A 392 -6.45 9.67 6.43
C PHE A 392 -5.95 10.44 5.21
N ALA A 393 -6.07 11.76 5.23
CA ALA A 393 -5.78 12.65 4.11
C ALA A 393 -4.86 13.83 4.49
N PRO A 394 -3.54 13.59 4.56
CA PRO A 394 -2.54 14.62 4.80
C PRO A 394 -2.31 15.54 3.58
N ALA A 395 -1.98 16.80 3.86
CA ALA A 395 -1.70 17.83 2.87
C ALA A 395 -0.25 17.79 2.37
N CYS A 396 0.16 16.66 1.78
CA CYS A 396 1.50 16.44 1.23
C CYS A 396 1.48 16.19 -0.28
N LEU A 397 2.59 16.51 -0.93
CA LEU A 397 2.88 16.07 -2.30
C LEU A 397 3.62 14.74 -2.22
N SER A 398 2.93 13.64 -2.46
CA SER A 398 3.53 12.30 -2.41
C SER A 398 2.65 11.30 -3.15
N HIS A 399 3.06 10.04 -3.19
CA HIS A 399 2.30 8.95 -3.78
C HIS A 399 2.58 7.64 -3.05
N GLU A 400 1.49 6.97 -2.63
CA GLU A 400 1.48 5.76 -1.80
C GLU A 400 2.08 5.98 -0.42
N VAL A 401 1.68 5.17 0.56
CA VAL A 401 2.25 5.25 1.90
C VAL A 401 2.27 3.92 2.64
N ILE A 402 1.26 3.05 2.48
CA ILE A 402 1.04 1.97 3.45
C ILE A 402 2.12 0.87 3.43
N THR A 403 2.90 0.75 2.36
CA THR A 403 4.04 -0.17 2.27
C THR A 403 5.40 0.53 2.39
N ARG A 404 5.43 1.82 2.72
CA ARG A 404 6.66 2.58 2.92
C ARG A 404 7.15 2.43 4.35
N ASN A 405 8.47 2.40 4.55
CA ASN A 405 9.05 2.23 5.89
C ASN A 405 8.73 3.42 6.83
N TYR A 406 8.48 4.60 6.28
CA TYR A 406 8.14 5.83 7.02
C TYR A 406 6.62 6.01 7.24
N TRP A 407 5.78 5.01 6.93
CA TRP A 407 4.32 5.15 7.03
C TRP A 407 3.81 5.43 8.45
N THR A 408 4.65 5.14 9.47
CA THR A 408 4.44 5.46 10.89
C THR A 408 4.59 6.94 11.22
N ASP A 409 5.34 7.68 10.40
CA ASP A 409 5.86 9.00 10.74
C ASP A 409 4.86 10.10 10.39
N ILE A 410 4.01 9.84 9.39
CA ILE A 410 3.00 10.77 8.89
C ILE A 410 1.87 10.89 9.89
N GLN A 411 1.51 12.13 10.24
CA GLN A 411 0.44 12.42 11.18
C GLN A 411 -0.52 13.46 10.64
N VAL A 412 -1.80 13.30 10.94
CA VAL A 412 -2.83 14.32 10.73
C VAL A 412 -3.46 14.61 12.08
N LYS A 413 -3.46 15.89 12.49
CA LYS A 413 -3.96 16.31 13.82
C LYS A 413 -3.35 15.48 14.98
N GLY A 414 -2.04 15.21 14.91
CA GLY A 414 -1.30 14.45 15.92
C GLY A 414 -1.59 12.95 15.97
N THR A 415 -2.33 12.40 15.00
CA THR A 415 -2.62 10.96 14.92
C THR A 415 -1.90 10.36 13.72
N SER A 416 -1.12 9.30 13.93
CA SER A 416 -0.44 8.58 12.84
C SER A 416 -1.39 7.65 12.08
N LEU A 417 -1.03 7.29 10.85
CA LEU A 417 -1.82 6.37 10.04
C LEU A 417 -2.03 4.99 10.69
N PRO A 418 -1.00 4.31 11.26
CA PRO A 418 -1.21 3.05 11.96
C PRO A 418 -2.17 3.18 13.14
N ARG A 419 -2.12 4.29 13.88
CA ARG A 419 -3.03 4.56 15.00
C ARG A 419 -4.46 4.77 14.50
N ALA A 420 -4.67 5.49 13.41
CA ALA A 420 -5.99 5.68 12.80
C ALA A 420 -6.61 4.35 12.35
N LEU A 421 -5.82 3.46 11.74
CA LEU A 421 -6.26 2.11 11.36
C LEU A 421 -6.60 1.25 12.58
N HIS A 422 -5.83 1.37 13.67
CA HIS A 422 -6.16 0.70 14.93
C HIS A 422 -7.49 1.18 15.51
N CYS A 423 -7.72 2.49 15.51
CA CYS A 423 -8.99 3.09 15.93
C CYS A 423 -10.16 2.56 15.11
N TRP A 424 -10.01 2.54 13.78
CA TRP A 424 -11.03 2.02 12.87
C TRP A 424 -11.32 0.54 13.13
N HIS A 425 -10.27 -0.25 13.33
CA HIS A 425 -10.43 -1.66 13.68
C HIS A 425 -11.23 -1.87 14.96
N ARG A 426 -10.99 -1.06 16.00
CA ARG A 426 -11.73 -1.10 17.27
C ARG A 426 -13.19 -0.68 17.11
N GLY A 427 -13.46 0.43 16.42
CA GLY A 427 -14.83 0.90 16.19
C GLY A 427 -15.72 -0.16 15.55
N LEU A 428 -15.20 -0.86 14.54
CA LEU A 428 -15.93 -1.96 13.88
C LEU A 428 -16.12 -3.22 14.73
N ARG A 429 -15.43 -3.37 15.87
CA ARG A 429 -15.67 -4.47 16.83
C ARG A 429 -16.77 -4.12 17.81
N ASP A 430 -16.86 -2.85 18.23
CA ASP A 430 -17.84 -2.39 19.21
C ASP A 430 -19.25 -2.35 18.63
N ASP A 431 -19.41 -2.04 17.33
CA ASP A 431 -20.70 -2.16 16.61
C ASP A 431 -21.31 -3.58 16.70
N LYS A 432 -20.47 -4.61 16.91
CA LYS A 432 -20.95 -6.00 17.09
C LYS A 432 -21.26 -6.39 18.53
N LEU A 433 -20.78 -5.65 19.52
CA LEU A 433 -21.01 -5.91 20.95
C LEU A 433 -22.28 -5.23 21.48
N HIS A 434 -22.81 -4.25 20.74
CA HIS A 434 -24.11 -3.61 21.00
C HIS A 434 -25.10 -3.83 19.84
N PRO A 435 -25.56 -5.06 19.55
CA PRO A 435 -26.83 -5.19 18.86
C PRO A 435 -27.90 -4.69 19.83
N LEU A 436 -28.60 -3.63 19.43
CA LEU A 436 -29.73 -3.05 20.17
C LEU A 436 -30.59 -4.16 20.78
N SER A 437 -30.63 -4.21 22.11
CA SER A 437 -31.66 -4.94 22.85
C SER A 437 -33.00 -4.30 22.52
N SER A 438 -33.69 -4.83 21.51
CA SER A 438 -35.08 -4.53 21.23
C SER A 438 -35.93 -5.20 22.31
N ASP A 439 -36.18 -4.47 23.39
CA ASP A 439 -37.30 -4.74 24.27
C ASP A 439 -38.04 -3.42 24.51
N SER A 440 -38.97 -3.13 23.60
CA SER A 440 -40.15 -2.31 23.87
C SER A 440 -41.16 -2.52 22.74
N SER A 441 -42.23 -3.19 23.11
CA SER A 441 -43.51 -3.17 22.44
C SER A 441 -43.97 -1.75 22.11
N HIS A 442 -44.26 -1.49 20.83
CA HIS A 442 -45.51 -0.87 20.32
C HIS A 442 -45.33 -0.27 18.91
N GLY A 443 -46.23 -0.65 17.99
CA GLY A 443 -46.69 0.22 16.89
C GLY A 443 -46.15 -0.07 15.49
N ASN A 444 -47.03 -0.62 14.65
CA ASN A 444 -46.85 -0.82 13.20
C ASN A 444 -46.57 0.49 12.43
N ASN A 445 -45.63 0.45 11.48
CA ASN A 445 -45.69 1.22 10.22
C ASN A 445 -44.71 0.62 9.17
N PRO A 446 -45.17 0.16 7.99
CA PRO A 446 -44.27 -0.33 6.95
C PRO A 446 -43.95 0.80 5.96
N GLY A 447 -42.70 1.26 5.97
CA GLY A 447 -42.19 2.14 4.91
C GLY A 447 -41.03 3.01 5.37
N GLN A 448 -39.81 2.47 5.33
CA GLN A 448 -38.62 3.26 5.01
C GLN A 448 -37.41 2.38 4.70
N SER A 449 -36.78 2.75 3.58
CA SER A 449 -35.62 2.19 2.91
C SER A 449 -34.38 1.99 3.78
N ASN A 450 -33.65 0.91 3.51
CA ASN A 450 -32.28 0.63 3.96
C ASN A 450 -31.35 1.84 3.77
N LYS A 451 -31.10 2.59 4.84
CA LYS A 451 -29.96 3.52 4.94
C LYS A 451 -28.82 2.80 5.65
N THR A 452 -27.64 2.86 5.07
CA THR A 452 -26.35 2.47 5.66
C THR A 452 -26.26 3.02 7.09
N GLN A 453 -26.09 2.13 8.06
CA GLN A 453 -25.99 2.52 9.48
C GLN A 453 -24.71 3.32 9.72
N PRO A 454 -24.74 4.42 10.48
CA PRO A 454 -23.54 5.17 10.84
C PRO A 454 -22.68 4.35 11.82
N LEU A 455 -21.35 4.36 11.61
CA LEU A 455 -20.38 3.85 12.59
C LEU A 455 -20.66 4.44 13.99
N ALA A 456 -20.50 3.64 15.05
CA ALA A 456 -20.59 4.11 16.43
C ALA A 456 -19.77 5.40 16.67
N PRO A 457 -20.23 6.28 17.58
CA PRO A 457 -19.55 7.53 17.88
C PRO A 457 -18.07 7.26 18.26
N PRO A 458 -17.13 8.10 17.80
CA PRO A 458 -15.71 7.86 18.00
C PRO A 458 -15.38 7.77 19.49
N GLN A 459 -14.76 6.66 19.90
CA GLN A 459 -14.23 6.52 21.26
C GLN A 459 -13.32 7.71 21.57
N ARG A 460 -13.41 8.28 22.78
CA ARG A 460 -12.56 9.41 23.21
C ARG A 460 -11.09 9.12 22.88
N GLY A 461 -10.48 9.96 22.03
CA GLY A 461 -9.07 9.83 21.63
C GLY A 461 -8.77 8.90 20.45
N CYS A 462 -9.79 8.44 19.72
CA CYS A 462 -9.65 7.63 18.49
C CYS A 462 -10.37 8.26 17.28
N PRO A 463 -9.81 9.33 16.68
CA PRO A 463 -10.41 9.95 15.50
C PRO A 463 -10.29 9.05 14.27
N LEU A 464 -11.37 8.97 13.47
CA LEU A 464 -11.43 8.17 12.24
C LEU A 464 -11.39 9.02 10.97
N HIS A 465 -11.88 10.27 11.04
CA HIS A 465 -11.89 11.21 9.92
C HIS A 465 -10.76 12.22 10.08
N LEU A 466 -9.60 11.90 9.52
CA LEU A 466 -8.38 12.68 9.64
C LEU A 466 -8.03 13.29 8.29
N ILE A 467 -8.34 14.56 8.11
CA ILE A 467 -8.00 15.33 6.91
C ILE A 467 -7.39 16.67 7.30
N ASP A 468 -6.32 17.04 6.60
CA ASP A 468 -5.71 18.36 6.74
C ASP A 468 -6.58 19.45 6.12
N SER A 469 -6.47 20.67 6.68
CA SER A 469 -7.25 21.82 6.23
C SER A 469 -6.42 22.88 5.50
N CYS A 470 -5.10 22.79 5.58
CA CYS A 470 -4.21 23.76 4.96
C CYS A 470 -4.19 23.61 3.42
N PRO A 471 -4.16 24.72 2.66
CA PRO A 471 -4.47 24.70 1.22
C PRO A 471 -3.25 24.48 0.32
N TRP A 472 -2.09 24.09 0.87
CA TRP A 472 -0.82 24.06 0.16
C TRP A 472 -0.14 22.69 0.31
N PRO A 473 0.55 22.17 -0.71
CA PRO A 473 1.32 20.95 -0.52
C PRO A 473 2.44 21.18 0.51
N HIS A 474 2.72 20.17 1.33
CA HIS A 474 3.72 20.20 2.41
C HIS A 474 3.48 21.22 3.52
N CYS A 475 2.24 21.70 3.68
CA CYS A 475 1.90 22.47 4.89
C CYS A 475 1.84 21.61 6.15
N ASN A 476 1.77 20.29 6.02
CA ASN A 476 1.90 19.36 7.13
C ASN A 476 3.39 19.08 7.40
N PRO A 477 3.90 19.32 8.62
CA PRO A 477 5.33 19.18 8.94
C PRO A 477 5.81 17.72 8.97
N THR A 478 4.89 16.75 9.02
CA THR A 478 5.21 15.32 9.01
C THR A 478 5.23 14.72 7.61
N CYS A 479 5.06 15.53 6.57
CA CYS A 479 5.13 15.04 5.20
C CYS A 479 6.48 14.35 4.90
N PRO A 480 6.49 13.33 4.02
CA PRO A 480 7.74 12.69 3.63
C PRO A 480 8.68 13.67 2.92
N THR A 481 9.97 13.35 2.88
CA THR A 481 10.94 14.18 2.15
C THR A 481 10.58 14.22 0.66
N ILE A 482 10.68 15.42 0.09
CA ILE A 482 10.36 15.66 -1.31
C ILE A 482 11.53 15.16 -2.14
N ARG A 483 11.24 14.49 -3.25
CA ARG A 483 12.25 14.03 -4.19
C ARG A 483 12.01 14.67 -5.54
N ASP A 484 13.06 15.19 -6.14
CA ASP A 484 12.99 15.73 -7.49
C ASP A 484 12.62 14.60 -8.47
N LYS A 485 11.61 14.83 -9.30
CA LYS A 485 11.03 13.80 -10.18
C LYS A 485 11.99 13.31 -11.27
N ILE A 486 13.02 14.09 -11.60
CA ILE A 486 13.96 13.80 -12.69
C ILE A 486 15.24 13.14 -12.14
N SER A 487 15.82 13.74 -11.10
CA SER A 487 17.10 13.33 -10.52
C SER A 487 16.95 12.36 -9.35
N GLY A 488 15.76 12.25 -8.75
CA GLY A 488 15.50 11.43 -7.57
C GLY A 488 16.17 11.93 -6.29
N GLN A 489 16.83 13.10 -6.33
CA GLN A 489 17.50 13.69 -5.18
C GLN A 489 16.49 14.31 -4.21
N GLU A 490 16.81 14.24 -2.91
CA GLU A 490 15.99 14.87 -1.89
C GLU A 490 16.08 16.40 -2.00
N MET A 491 14.93 17.04 -1.87
CA MET A 491 14.77 18.48 -1.88
C MET A 491 14.45 18.95 -0.47
N SER A 492 15.16 19.97 0.00
CA SER A 492 14.79 20.63 1.25
C SER A 492 13.44 21.33 1.11
N VAL A 493 12.74 21.52 2.23
CA VAL A 493 11.48 22.29 2.28
C VAL A 493 11.65 23.68 1.66
N ILE A 494 12.81 24.30 1.84
CA ILE A 494 13.13 25.62 1.25
C ILE A 494 13.22 25.55 -0.28
N GLN A 495 13.92 24.53 -0.81
CA GLN A 495 14.00 24.33 -2.26
C GLN A 495 12.59 24.08 -2.83
N PHE A 496 11.79 23.30 -2.13
CA PHE A 496 10.40 23.07 -2.52
C PHE A 496 9.54 24.33 -2.48
N LEU A 497 9.60 25.13 -1.42
CA LEU A 497 8.83 26.37 -1.32
C LEU A 497 9.22 27.36 -2.41
N LYS A 498 10.52 27.52 -2.67
CA LYS A 498 11.01 28.30 -3.82
C LYS A 498 10.49 27.73 -5.14
N HIS A 499 10.43 26.40 -5.28
CA HIS A 499 9.80 25.77 -6.43
C HIS A 499 8.32 26.06 -6.55
N MET A 500 7.57 26.08 -5.46
CA MET A 500 6.15 26.39 -5.47
C MET A 500 5.86 27.89 -5.66
N GLY A 501 6.87 28.69 -6.01
CA GLY A 501 6.74 30.12 -6.26
C GLY A 501 6.67 30.97 -4.99
N PHE A 502 6.95 30.38 -3.82
CA PHE A 502 7.02 31.12 -2.58
C PHE A 502 8.35 31.86 -2.45
N ASP A 503 8.25 33.18 -2.36
CA ASP A 503 9.35 34.05 -1.99
C ASP A 503 9.41 34.14 -0.45
N VAL A 504 10.33 33.37 0.14
CA VAL A 504 10.54 33.30 1.59
C VAL A 504 10.83 34.69 2.18
N ALA A 505 11.49 35.59 1.44
CA ALA A 505 11.76 36.95 1.90
C ALA A 505 10.47 37.79 1.93
N LYS A 506 9.61 37.68 0.91
CA LYS A 506 8.28 38.32 0.94
C LYS A 506 7.36 37.73 2.01
N MET A 507 7.42 36.42 2.26
CA MET A 507 6.63 35.78 3.31
C MET A 507 7.07 36.27 4.70
N ALA A 508 8.37 36.33 4.94
CA ALA A 508 8.94 36.85 6.17
C ALA A 508 8.56 38.33 6.38
N GLN A 509 8.67 39.14 5.33
CA GLN A 509 8.27 40.55 5.36
C GLN A 509 6.77 40.72 5.67
N LYS A 510 5.90 39.89 5.09
CA LYS A 510 4.45 39.91 5.38
C LYS A 510 4.11 39.47 6.81
N GLN A 511 4.91 38.60 7.40
CA GLN A 511 4.75 38.16 8.79
C GLN A 511 5.50 39.03 9.80
N GLY A 512 6.15 40.12 9.36
CA GLY A 512 6.99 40.96 10.24
C GLY A 512 8.16 40.20 10.86
N MET A 513 8.60 39.13 10.20
CA MET A 513 9.66 38.24 10.67
C MET A 513 10.93 38.42 9.85
N ASP A 514 12.05 38.18 10.50
CA ASP A 514 13.33 38.06 9.82
C ASP A 514 13.34 36.81 8.90
N PRO A 515 13.76 36.92 7.63
CA PRO A 515 13.79 35.80 6.70
C PRO A 515 14.58 34.59 7.21
N THR A 516 15.70 34.83 7.89
CA THR A 516 16.55 33.78 8.50
C THR A 516 15.85 33.09 9.66
N LYS A 517 15.03 33.81 10.44
CA LYS A 517 14.19 33.22 11.49
C LYS A 517 13.05 32.37 10.91
N LEU A 518 12.37 32.85 9.86
CA LEU A 518 11.36 32.06 9.14
C LEU A 518 12.00 30.82 8.49
N LEU A 519 13.20 30.95 7.94
CA LEU A 519 14.00 29.85 7.39
C LEU A 519 14.33 28.77 8.43
N GLY A 520 14.68 29.17 9.66
CA GLY A 520 14.92 28.24 10.76
C GLY A 520 13.66 27.48 11.20
N MET A 521 12.51 28.15 11.18
CA MET A 521 11.21 27.54 11.51
C MET A 521 10.76 26.52 10.45
N LEU A 522 10.87 26.89 9.17
CA LEU A 522 10.50 26.03 8.04
C LEU A 522 11.38 24.77 7.91
N ASN A 523 12.64 24.83 8.32
CA ASN A 523 13.54 23.65 8.32
C ASN A 523 13.34 22.74 9.54
N ASN A 524 12.87 23.28 10.66
CA ASN A 524 12.75 22.54 11.93
C ASN A 524 11.32 22.10 12.25
N GLY A 525 10.33 22.45 11.40
CA GLY A 525 8.94 22.03 11.55
C GLY A 525 8.16 22.69 12.70
N ASN A 526 8.62 23.86 13.19
CA ASN A 526 8.03 24.60 14.31
C ASN A 526 7.34 25.90 13.89
#